data_AF-A0A8J7C728-F1
#
_entry.id   AF-A0A8J7C728-F1
#
_cell.length_a   1.000
_cell.length_b   1.000
_cell.length_c   1.000
_cell.angle_alpha   90.00
_cell.angle_beta   90.00
_cell.angle_gamma   90.00
#
_symmetry.space_group_name_H-M   'P 1'
#
loop_
_entity.id
_entity.type
_entity.pdbx_description
1 polymer ?
#
loop_
_entity_poly.entity_id
_entity_poly.type
_entity_poly.pdbx_seq_one_letter_code
_entity_poly.pdbx_strand_id
1 'polypeptide(L)'
;MPKCRKCAAEFPNRLLIDGKLKNVQNRKFCLNCSPYGRHNTVDLTVTRDKSSKVCPRCKQYLAADAFYLRRDGKNFSPYCKDCTNRQTIERMRRFKEKCVAYKGGKCSRCGYDRCIDALEFHHVNPKEKDLQLSAGKGYSFEKAIPELDKCILVCANCHREIHAEMRVILVLPEETEPK
;
A
#
# COMPACT_ATOMS: atom_id res chain seq x y z
N MET A 1 15.78 -47.24 -19.15
CA MET A 1 15.62 -45.87 -19.69
C MET A 1 15.09 -44.97 -18.59
N PRO A 2 15.67 -43.78 -18.37
CA PRO A 2 15.13 -42.80 -17.43
C PRO A 2 13.72 -42.35 -17.84
N LYS A 3 12.88 -42.10 -16.83
CA LYS A 3 11.52 -41.57 -16.98
C LYS A 3 11.48 -40.09 -16.61
N CYS A 4 10.85 -39.27 -17.43
CA CYS A 4 10.66 -37.85 -17.14
C CYS A 4 9.68 -37.66 -15.99
N ARG A 5 10.07 -36.92 -14.94
CA ARG A 5 9.19 -36.64 -13.79
C ARG A 5 7.97 -35.77 -14.10
N LYS A 6 7.94 -35.08 -15.26
CA LYS A 6 6.86 -34.16 -15.66
C LYS A 6 5.81 -34.83 -16.55
N CYS A 7 6.25 -35.47 -17.65
CA CYS A 7 5.35 -36.08 -18.64
C CYS A 7 5.34 -37.61 -18.61
N ALA A 8 6.06 -38.23 -17.66
CA ALA A 8 6.25 -39.68 -17.52
C ALA A 8 6.93 -40.40 -18.73
N ALA A 9 7.22 -39.70 -19.82
CA ALA A 9 7.86 -40.29 -21.01
C ALA A 9 9.25 -40.85 -20.68
N GLU A 10 9.55 -42.04 -21.21
CA GLU A 10 10.87 -42.63 -21.19
C GLU A 10 11.77 -41.95 -22.23
N PHE A 11 13.05 -41.79 -21.92
CA PHE A 11 14.04 -41.26 -22.86
C PHE A 11 15.35 -42.05 -22.82
N PRO A 12 16.13 -42.06 -23.93
CA PRO A 12 17.39 -42.79 -24.00
C PRO A 12 18.43 -42.32 -22.96
N ASN A 13 19.33 -43.22 -22.55
CA ASN A 13 20.46 -42.89 -21.67
C ASN A 13 21.49 -41.98 -22.35
N ARG A 14 21.52 -41.96 -23.69
CA ARG A 14 22.43 -41.12 -24.50
C ARG A 14 21.64 -40.39 -25.57
N LEU A 15 21.86 -39.08 -25.70
CA LEU A 15 21.20 -38.22 -26.68
C LEU A 15 22.22 -37.37 -27.43
N LEU A 16 21.98 -37.14 -28.73
CA LEU A 16 22.76 -36.20 -29.52
C LEU A 16 22.26 -34.78 -29.22
N ILE A 17 23.14 -33.94 -28.65
CA ILE A 17 22.84 -32.57 -28.25
C ILE A 17 23.99 -31.68 -28.75
N ASP A 18 23.68 -30.69 -29.58
CA ASP A 18 24.65 -29.79 -30.22
C ASP A 18 25.77 -30.56 -30.94
N GLY A 19 25.39 -31.59 -31.71
CA GLY A 19 26.32 -32.43 -32.48
C GLY A 19 27.19 -33.38 -31.65
N LYS A 20 27.02 -33.43 -30.33
CA LYS A 20 27.79 -34.32 -29.43
C LYS A 20 26.89 -35.31 -28.71
N LEU A 21 27.33 -36.56 -28.61
CA LEU A 21 26.62 -37.58 -27.85
C LEU A 21 26.82 -37.32 -26.35
N LYS A 22 25.75 -37.05 -25.62
CA LYS A 22 25.75 -36.76 -24.18
C LYS A 22 25.09 -37.88 -23.40
N ASN A 23 25.69 -38.29 -22.28
CA ASN A 23 25.05 -39.19 -21.32
C ASN A 23 24.03 -38.38 -20.48
N VAL A 24 22.77 -38.81 -20.51
CA VAL A 24 21.63 -38.16 -19.85
C VAL A 24 20.89 -39.09 -18.89
N GLN A 25 21.46 -40.24 -18.54
CA GLN A 25 20.82 -41.26 -17.69
C GLN A 25 20.33 -40.73 -16.33
N ASN A 26 20.99 -39.70 -15.79
CA ASN A 26 20.67 -39.08 -14.50
C ASN A 26 19.75 -37.85 -14.62
N ARG A 27 19.34 -37.45 -15.84
CA ARG A 27 18.41 -36.32 -15.98
C ARG A 27 17.06 -36.70 -15.37
N LYS A 28 16.45 -35.76 -14.65
CA LYS A 28 15.10 -35.91 -14.09
C LYS A 28 14.00 -35.62 -15.11
N PHE A 29 14.33 -34.95 -16.21
CA PHE A 29 13.38 -34.47 -17.22
C PHE A 29 13.91 -34.71 -18.64
N CYS A 30 13.01 -35.07 -19.56
CA CYS A 30 13.32 -35.16 -20.99
C CYS A 30 13.63 -33.77 -21.56
N LEU A 31 14.24 -33.73 -22.76
CA LEU A 31 14.65 -32.48 -23.40
C LEU A 31 13.47 -31.56 -23.78
N ASN A 32 12.29 -32.14 -24.04
CA ASN A 32 11.07 -31.36 -24.30
C ASN A 32 10.54 -30.66 -23.04
N CYS A 33 10.63 -31.32 -21.88
CA CYS A 33 10.16 -30.75 -20.62
C CYS A 33 11.16 -29.79 -19.97
N SER A 34 12.46 -30.03 -20.18
CA SER A 34 13.56 -29.21 -19.69
C SER A 34 14.71 -29.31 -20.69
N PRO A 35 14.91 -28.28 -21.54
CA PRO A 35 16.00 -28.27 -22.52
C PRO A 35 17.38 -28.48 -21.88
N TYR A 36 18.35 -28.93 -22.68
CA TYR A 36 19.71 -29.11 -22.20
C TYR A 36 20.32 -27.75 -21.79
N GLY A 37 21.14 -27.74 -20.73
CA GLY A 37 21.74 -26.51 -20.19
C GLY A 37 20.80 -25.55 -19.44
N ARG A 38 19.48 -25.77 -19.45
CA ARG A 38 18.54 -24.95 -18.67
C ARG A 38 18.61 -25.28 -17.17
N HIS A 39 18.82 -24.27 -16.34
CA HIS A 39 18.63 -24.35 -14.89
C HIS A 39 17.15 -24.14 -14.55
N ASN A 40 16.52 -25.14 -13.94
CA ASN A 40 15.14 -25.02 -13.49
C ASN A 40 15.12 -24.32 -12.13
N THR A 41 14.63 -23.09 -12.09
CA THR A 41 14.42 -22.31 -10.85
C THR A 41 13.09 -22.62 -10.16
N VAL A 42 12.25 -23.44 -10.80
CA VAL A 42 10.92 -23.83 -10.33
C VAL A 42 10.73 -25.33 -10.50
N ASP A 43 9.87 -25.92 -9.65
CA ASP A 43 9.48 -27.32 -9.81
C ASP A 43 8.60 -27.51 -11.05
N LEU A 44 9.13 -28.21 -12.06
CA LEU A 44 8.46 -28.46 -13.32
C LEU A 44 7.35 -29.53 -13.23
N THR A 45 7.27 -30.26 -12.12
CA THR A 45 6.24 -31.29 -11.89
C THR A 45 4.91 -30.70 -11.41
N VAL A 46 4.90 -29.45 -10.93
CA VAL A 46 3.71 -28.77 -10.43
C VAL A 46 3.11 -27.87 -11.51
N THR A 47 1.86 -28.13 -11.90
CA THR A 47 1.08 -27.16 -12.67
C THR A 47 0.65 -26.05 -11.74
N ARG A 48 1.34 -24.90 -11.80
CA ARG A 48 0.94 -23.72 -11.04
C ARG A 48 -0.36 -23.18 -11.62
N ASP A 49 -1.47 -23.43 -10.93
CA ASP A 49 -2.69 -22.71 -11.19
C ASP A 49 -2.44 -21.22 -10.93
N LYS A 50 -2.52 -20.41 -11.98
CA LYS A 50 -2.30 -18.96 -11.91
C LYS A 50 -3.51 -18.23 -11.30
N SER A 51 -4.62 -18.94 -11.09
CA SER A 51 -5.87 -18.34 -10.60
C SER A 51 -5.82 -17.99 -9.12
N SER A 52 -4.92 -18.58 -8.33
CA SER A 52 -4.86 -18.40 -6.88
C SER A 52 -3.44 -18.25 -6.33
N LYS A 53 -3.30 -17.54 -5.21
CA LYS A 53 -2.04 -17.19 -4.58
C LYS A 53 -2.19 -17.04 -3.07
N VAL A 54 -1.14 -17.38 -2.33
CA VAL A 54 -1.07 -17.16 -0.88
C VAL A 54 -0.64 -15.74 -0.56
N CYS A 55 -1.33 -15.08 0.37
CA CYS A 55 -0.85 -13.85 0.99
C CYS A 55 0.10 -14.18 2.15
N PRO A 56 1.37 -13.74 2.16
CA PRO A 56 2.30 -14.03 3.26
C PRO A 56 1.89 -13.43 4.61
N ARG A 57 1.04 -12.40 4.61
CA ARG A 57 0.63 -11.69 5.83
C ARG A 57 -0.52 -12.40 6.55
N CYS A 58 -1.64 -12.66 5.86
CA CYS A 58 -2.77 -13.37 6.44
C CYS A 58 -2.71 -14.90 6.25
N LYS A 59 -1.73 -15.39 5.46
CA LYS A 59 -1.51 -16.81 5.15
C LYS A 59 -2.67 -17.52 4.44
N GLN A 60 -3.66 -16.76 3.95
CA GLN A 60 -4.80 -17.30 3.21
C GLN A 60 -4.45 -17.55 1.74
N TYR A 61 -5.02 -18.63 1.20
CA TYR A 61 -5.10 -18.89 -0.25
C TYR A 61 -6.27 -18.09 -0.82
N LEU A 62 -5.99 -17.19 -1.75
CA LEU A 62 -6.97 -16.27 -2.32
C LEU A 62 -6.85 -16.27 -3.84
N ALA A 63 -7.92 -15.90 -4.54
CA ALA A 63 -7.90 -15.68 -5.97
C ALA A 63 -6.91 -14.55 -6.34
N ALA A 64 -6.37 -14.61 -7.55
CA ALA A 64 -5.34 -13.67 -8.03
C ALA A 64 -5.83 -12.20 -8.05
N ASP A 65 -7.12 -11.99 -8.33
CA ASP A 65 -7.77 -10.68 -8.33
C ASP A 65 -7.93 -10.07 -6.93
N ALA A 66 -7.79 -10.85 -5.86
CA ALA A 66 -7.68 -10.37 -4.48
C ALA A 66 -6.35 -9.64 -4.21
N PHE A 67 -5.45 -9.55 -5.19
CA PHE A 67 -4.17 -8.86 -5.12
C PHE A 67 -4.12 -7.72 -6.16
N TYR A 68 -3.46 -6.61 -5.83
CA TYR A 68 -3.24 -5.54 -6.81
C TYR A 68 -2.27 -5.98 -7.91
N LEU A 69 -2.55 -5.63 -9.17
CA LEU A 69 -1.60 -5.78 -10.26
C LEU A 69 -0.46 -4.76 -10.07
N ARG A 70 0.79 -5.21 -10.16
CA ARG A 70 1.96 -4.31 -10.09
C ARG A 70 2.08 -3.50 -11.36
N ARG A 71 2.86 -2.41 -11.31
CA ARG A 71 3.10 -1.51 -12.45
C ARG A 71 3.67 -2.20 -13.69
N ASP A 72 4.31 -3.35 -13.51
CA ASP A 72 4.84 -4.17 -14.62
C ASP A 72 3.75 -4.86 -15.45
N GLY A 73 2.50 -4.88 -14.97
CA GLY A 73 1.36 -5.55 -15.61
C GLY A 73 1.46 -7.07 -15.64
N LYS A 74 2.53 -7.65 -15.08
CA LYS A 74 2.86 -9.07 -15.20
C LYS A 74 2.69 -9.81 -13.88
N ASN A 75 2.89 -9.12 -12.76
CA ASN A 75 2.91 -9.73 -11.46
C ASN A 75 1.89 -9.10 -10.51
N PHE A 76 1.30 -9.93 -9.65
CA PHE A 76 0.47 -9.46 -8.56
C PHE A 76 1.29 -9.05 -7.33
N SER A 77 0.72 -8.16 -6.53
CA SER A 77 1.22 -7.76 -5.22
C SER A 77 1.50 -8.98 -4.33
N PRO A 78 2.53 -8.95 -3.46
CA PRO A 78 2.76 -10.03 -2.52
C PRO A 78 1.61 -10.13 -1.51
N TYR A 79 1.01 -9.01 -1.10
CA TYR A 79 -0.07 -8.95 -0.13
C TYR A 79 -1.43 -8.76 -0.79
N CYS A 80 -2.47 -9.37 -0.21
CA CYS A 80 -3.84 -9.18 -0.67
C CYS A 80 -4.31 -7.74 -0.39
N LYS A 81 -5.35 -7.31 -1.10
CA LYS A 81 -5.94 -5.97 -1.00
C LYS A 81 -6.28 -5.61 0.44
N ASP A 82 -6.90 -6.52 1.19
CA ASP A 82 -7.27 -6.28 2.59
C ASP A 82 -6.06 -6.06 3.50
N CYS A 83 -5.02 -6.89 3.34
CA CYS A 83 -3.78 -6.75 4.08
C CYS A 83 -3.08 -5.43 3.75
N THR A 84 -3.09 -5.01 2.48
CA THR A 84 -2.55 -3.72 2.04
C THR A 84 -3.34 -2.54 2.62
N ASN A 85 -4.67 -2.60 2.58
CA ASN A 85 -5.56 -1.57 3.13
C ASN A 85 -5.35 -1.42 4.63
N ARG A 86 -5.31 -2.52 5.38
CA ARG A 86 -5.04 -2.51 6.82
C ARG A 86 -3.69 -1.88 7.15
N GLN A 87 -2.66 -2.21 6.37
CA GLN A 87 -1.31 -1.60 6.50
C GLN A 87 -1.36 -0.09 6.28
N THR A 88 -2.14 0.37 5.29
CA THR A 88 -2.28 1.80 4.97
C THR A 88 -3.02 2.54 6.08
N ILE A 89 -4.14 1.99 6.57
CA ILE A 89 -4.90 2.55 7.69
C ILE A 89 -4.03 2.65 8.95
N GLU A 90 -3.30 1.59 9.29
CA GLU A 90 -2.40 1.56 10.44
C GLU A 90 -1.29 2.62 10.32
N ARG A 91 -0.68 2.76 9.14
CA ARG A 91 0.33 3.80 8.88
C ARG A 91 -0.25 5.20 9.04
N MET A 92 -1.44 5.44 8.49
CA MET A 92 -2.11 6.74 8.57
C MET A 92 -2.48 7.10 10.01
N ARG A 93 -2.97 6.12 10.78
CA ARG A 93 -3.27 6.29 12.20
C ARG A 93 -2.02 6.68 13.00
N ARG A 94 -0.93 5.91 12.87
CA ARG A 94 0.34 6.21 13.56
C ARG A 94 0.89 7.58 13.18
N PHE A 95 0.73 7.98 11.91
CA PHE A 95 1.13 9.30 11.45
C PHE A 95 0.27 10.39 12.10
N LYS A 96 -1.07 10.23 12.12
CA LYS A 96 -1.98 11.17 12.81
C LYS A 96 -1.65 11.29 14.29
N GLU A 97 -1.38 10.18 14.98
CA GLU A 97 -0.98 10.16 16.40
C GLU A 97 0.27 11.03 16.64
N LYS A 98 1.29 10.93 15.79
CA LYS A 98 2.49 11.78 15.87
C LYS A 98 2.17 13.27 15.66
N CYS A 99 1.37 13.59 14.64
CA CYS A 99 0.98 14.98 14.37
C CYS A 99 0.15 15.59 15.50
N VAL A 100 -0.74 14.79 16.11
CA VAL A 100 -1.56 15.21 17.25
C VAL A 100 -0.71 15.43 18.49
N ALA A 101 0.22 14.52 18.79
CA ALA A 101 1.17 14.68 19.89
C ALA A 101 2.02 15.94 19.74
N TYR A 102 2.49 16.23 18.52
CA TYR A 102 3.24 17.45 18.20
C TYR A 102 2.45 18.74 18.49
N LYS A 103 1.13 18.73 18.27
CA LYS A 103 0.24 19.87 18.54
C LYS A 103 -0.39 19.85 19.95
N GLY A 104 0.21 19.10 20.88
CA GLY A 104 -0.17 19.13 22.30
C GLY A 104 -1.24 18.12 22.70
N GLY A 105 -1.67 17.23 21.81
CA GLY A 105 -2.50 16.06 22.14
C GLY A 105 -3.98 16.33 22.43
N LYS A 106 -4.40 17.60 22.47
CA LYS A 106 -5.76 18.02 22.85
C LYS A 106 -6.24 19.18 22.00
N CYS A 107 -7.55 19.39 21.97
CA CYS A 107 -8.13 20.57 21.35
C CYS A 107 -7.64 21.85 22.03
N SER A 108 -7.08 22.79 21.25
CA SER A 108 -6.59 24.07 21.75
C SER A 108 -7.69 25.02 22.23
N ARG A 109 -8.94 24.84 21.77
CA ARG A 109 -10.10 25.69 22.13
C ARG A 109 -10.85 25.19 23.37
N CYS A 110 -11.14 23.88 23.46
CA CYS A 110 -11.97 23.33 24.54
C CYS A 110 -11.29 22.23 25.39
N GLY A 111 -10.05 21.86 25.09
CA GLY A 111 -9.29 20.87 25.85
C GLY A 111 -9.64 19.40 25.59
N TYR A 112 -10.57 19.09 24.69
CA TYR A 112 -10.96 17.70 24.35
C TYR A 112 -9.75 16.85 23.92
N ASP A 113 -9.57 15.67 24.54
CA ASP A 113 -8.45 14.75 24.30
C ASP A 113 -8.85 13.25 24.28
N ARG A 114 -10.15 12.95 24.42
CA ARG A 114 -10.64 11.55 24.61
C ARG A 114 -10.52 10.65 23.38
N CYS A 115 -10.50 11.22 22.18
CA CYS A 115 -10.42 10.46 20.94
C CYS A 115 -9.64 11.22 19.86
N ILE A 116 -8.51 10.65 19.44
CA ILE A 116 -7.64 11.22 18.39
C ILE A 116 -8.39 11.36 17.06
N ASP A 117 -9.31 10.45 16.76
CA ASP A 117 -10.07 10.51 15.51
C ASP A 117 -11.01 11.71 15.45
N ALA A 118 -11.47 12.22 16.59
CA ALA A 118 -12.29 13.43 16.69
C ALA A 118 -11.48 14.72 16.70
N LEU A 119 -10.14 14.66 16.63
CA LEU A 119 -9.26 15.81 16.48
C LEU A 119 -8.90 16.07 15.02
N GLU A 120 -8.89 17.34 14.64
CA GLU A 120 -8.72 17.85 13.29
C GLU A 120 -7.74 19.05 13.28
N PHE A 121 -6.94 19.15 12.22
CA PHE A 121 -6.03 20.28 12.01
C PHE A 121 -6.77 21.36 11.22
N HIS A 122 -6.95 22.51 11.84
CA HIS A 122 -7.57 23.68 11.22
C HIS A 122 -6.49 24.69 10.84
N HIS A 123 -6.41 25.07 9.57
CA HIS A 123 -5.52 26.12 9.09
C HIS A 123 -6.00 27.49 9.57
N VAL A 124 -5.14 28.23 10.28
CA VAL A 124 -5.48 29.57 10.77
C VAL A 124 -5.70 30.54 9.60
N ASN A 125 -4.89 30.43 8.55
CA ASN A 125 -5.08 31.16 7.30
C ASN A 125 -5.43 30.18 6.16
N PRO A 126 -6.68 30.18 5.65
CA PRO A 126 -7.09 29.29 4.56
C PRO A 126 -6.29 29.48 3.26
N LYS A 127 -5.69 30.66 3.05
CA LYS A 127 -4.91 30.99 1.84
C LYS A 127 -3.49 30.41 1.86
N GLU A 128 -3.01 29.94 3.02
CA GLU A 128 -1.65 29.40 3.19
C GLU A 128 -1.60 27.86 3.18
N LYS A 129 -2.73 27.21 2.90
CA LYS A 129 -2.85 25.76 2.82
C LYS A 129 -2.06 25.25 1.61
N ASP A 130 -0.97 24.54 1.87
CA ASP A 130 -0.34 23.72 0.84
C ASP A 130 -1.20 22.47 0.66
N LEU A 131 -1.81 22.33 -0.52
CA LEU A 131 -2.89 21.38 -0.85
C LEU A 131 -2.57 19.88 -0.60
N GLN A 132 -1.36 19.53 -0.16
CA GLN A 132 -0.85 18.16 -0.21
C GLN A 132 -0.80 17.39 1.12
N LEU A 133 -1.13 17.98 2.27
CA LEU A 133 -1.21 17.21 3.52
C LEU A 133 -2.50 16.40 3.70
N SER A 134 -3.36 16.46 2.68
CA SER A 134 -4.49 15.56 2.54
C SER A 134 -3.99 14.10 2.40
N ALA A 135 -4.08 13.38 3.52
CA ALA A 135 -4.14 11.91 3.60
C ALA A 135 -2.83 11.10 3.72
N GLY A 136 -1.78 11.60 4.40
CA GLY A 136 -0.72 10.72 4.95
C GLY A 136 -0.05 9.75 3.96
N LYS A 137 -0.14 10.06 2.66
CA LYS A 137 0.38 9.24 1.57
C LYS A 137 1.81 9.69 1.29
N GLY A 138 2.73 9.21 2.11
CA GLY A 138 4.17 9.25 1.79
C GLY A 138 4.95 10.45 2.33
N TYR A 139 4.38 11.29 3.18
CA TYR A 139 5.15 12.33 3.88
C TYR A 139 5.85 11.74 5.11
N SER A 140 7.11 12.13 5.28
CA SER A 140 7.79 11.93 6.56
C SER A 140 7.24 12.93 7.57
N PHE A 141 7.40 12.63 8.86
CA PHE A 141 6.91 13.51 9.92
C PHE A 141 7.57 14.89 9.85
N GLU A 142 8.85 14.93 9.53
CA GLU A 142 9.66 16.15 9.41
C GLU A 142 9.14 17.06 8.29
N LYS A 143 8.69 16.48 7.17
CA LYS A 143 8.10 17.25 6.07
C LYS A 143 6.70 17.80 6.39
N ALA A 144 6.04 17.27 7.41
CA ALA A 144 4.72 17.74 7.82
C ALA A 144 4.79 18.91 8.81
N ILE A 145 5.91 19.07 9.54
CA ILE A 145 6.08 20.12 10.55
C ILE A 145 5.75 21.53 10.01
N PRO A 146 6.28 21.97 8.85
CA PRO A 146 6.04 23.34 8.37
C PRO A 146 4.56 23.66 8.14
N GLU A 147 3.75 22.68 7.75
CA GLU A 147 2.31 22.89 7.62
C GLU A 147 1.58 22.76 8.95
N LEU A 148 2.00 21.81 9.79
CA LEU A 148 1.44 21.68 11.13
C LEU A 148 1.56 23.01 11.87
N ASP A 149 2.64 23.77 11.68
CA ASP A 149 2.86 25.11 12.26
C ASP A 149 1.88 26.19 11.78
N LYS A 150 1.27 26.02 10.60
CA LYS A 150 0.19 26.87 10.12
C LYS A 150 -1.20 26.45 10.64
N CYS A 151 -1.27 25.32 11.35
CA CYS A 151 -2.51 24.73 11.84
C CYS A 151 -2.63 24.79 13.36
N ILE A 152 -3.88 24.91 13.84
CA ILE A 152 -4.26 24.62 15.21
C ILE A 152 -4.95 23.26 15.28
N LEU A 153 -4.79 22.57 16.41
CA LEU A 153 -5.45 21.30 16.66
C LEU A 153 -6.76 21.54 17.41
N VAL A 154 -7.88 21.17 16.80
CA VAL A 154 -9.23 21.38 17.37
C VAL A 154 -10.06 20.10 17.30
N CYS A 155 -11.05 19.94 18.17
CA CYS A 155 -12.01 18.85 18.02
C CYS A 155 -13.00 19.17 16.90
N ALA A 156 -13.67 18.15 16.36
CA ALA A 156 -14.62 18.30 15.26
C ALA A 156 -15.74 19.32 15.52
N ASN A 157 -16.16 19.50 16.78
CA ASN A 157 -17.16 20.51 17.15
C ASN A 157 -16.59 21.92 17.05
N CYS A 158 -15.46 22.17 17.73
CA CYS A 158 -14.76 23.45 17.65
C CYS A 158 -14.33 23.79 16.22
N HIS A 159 -13.95 22.81 15.42
CA HIS A 159 -13.62 23.03 14.01
C HIS A 159 -14.81 23.57 13.23
N ARG A 160 -16.01 22.99 13.43
CA ARG A 160 -17.25 23.47 12.79
C ARG A 160 -17.66 24.86 13.29
N GLU A 161 -17.50 25.13 14.58
CA GLU A 161 -17.75 26.45 15.18
C GLU A 161 -16.86 27.53 14.53
N ILE A 162 -15.56 27.27 14.40
CA ILE A 162 -14.62 28.20 13.75
C ILE A 162 -15.07 28.50 12.30
N HIS A 163 -15.41 27.46 11.52
CA HIS A 163 -15.91 27.67 10.15
C HIS A 163 -17.24 28.42 10.10
N ALA A 164 -18.09 28.30 11.13
CA ALA A 164 -19.34 29.06 11.23
C ALA A 164 -19.05 30.54 11.55
N GLU A 165 -18.18 30.82 12.53
CA GLU A 165 -17.73 32.16 12.90
C GLU A 165 -17.09 32.90 11.71
N MET A 166 -16.23 32.23 10.95
CA MET A 166 -15.62 32.79 9.73
C MET A 166 -16.65 33.15 8.65
N ARG A 167 -17.77 32.43 8.57
CA ARG A 167 -18.86 32.74 7.63
C ARG A 167 -19.66 33.96 8.07
N VAL A 168 -19.90 34.14 9.37
CA VAL A 168 -20.68 35.26 9.91
C VAL A 168 -19.98 36.61 9.66
N ILE A 169 -18.65 36.66 9.75
CA ILE A 169 -17.87 37.88 9.51
C ILE A 169 -18.02 38.42 8.07
N LEU A 170 -18.32 37.55 7.09
CA LEU A 170 -18.49 37.95 5.69
C LEU A 170 -19.87 38.53 5.36
N VAL A 171 -20.81 38.58 6.32
CA VAL A 171 -22.22 38.96 6.08
C VAL A 171 -22.67 40.18 6.88
N LEU A 172 -21.78 40.85 7.60
CA LEU A 172 -22.13 42.14 8.22
C LEU A 172 -22.11 43.23 7.14
N PRO A 173 -23.25 43.89 6.83
CA PRO A 173 -23.25 45.04 5.95
C PRO A 173 -22.44 46.16 6.59
N GLU A 174 -21.58 46.81 5.80
CA GLU A 174 -20.94 48.06 6.19
C GLU A 174 -22.04 49.03 6.65
N GLU A 175 -21.99 49.45 7.90
CA GLU A 175 -22.89 50.47 8.43
C GLU A 175 -22.72 51.72 7.56
N THR A 176 -23.71 52.03 6.73
CA THR A 176 -23.74 53.29 5.99
C THR A 176 -23.93 54.41 7.01
N GLU A 177 -22.88 55.17 7.25
CA GLU A 177 -22.93 56.38 8.09
C GLU A 177 -24.09 57.29 7.63
N PRO A 178 -24.93 57.78 8.57
CA PRO A 178 -25.99 58.70 8.22
C PRO A 178 -25.40 60.05 7.80
N LYS A 179 -25.81 60.53 6.62
CA LYS A 179 -25.51 61.86 6.08
C LYS A 179 -26.13 62.99 6.90
#